data_AF-A0A9P7YR76-F1
#
_entry.id   AF-A0A9P7YR76-F1
#
_cell.length_a   1.000
_cell.length_b   1.000
_cell.length_c   1.000
_cell.angle_alpha   90.00
_cell.angle_beta   90.00
_cell.angle_gamma   90.00
#
_symmetry.space_group_name_H-M   'P 1'
#
loop_
_entity.id
_entity.type
_entity.pdbx_description
1 polymer ?
#
loop_
_entity_poly.entity_id
_entity_poly.type
_entity_poly.pdbx_seq_one_letter_code
_entity_poly.pdbx_strand_id
1 'polypeptide(L)'
;MGDPNHPYQIDAFNIFQTAWLDPQHGKRGPSSPQATTDDIVDKAAEMLSAATAASENPGSFLYSTLSAIVDHGSQSPASLDLMLQTYIRAANKLPASVTSDYGKGSEAAIGELNWWITEEADLFNPPLPPTLETPGKTFAGDSSNPLFQENDVKERLDGVLDRTQEWRKERVRWTLMSAAKGRYYALELGKANEGKNAMAAQVDAAFNIGAEGWSEAQLVGAAIMLRSCAKSLAADSNKVKEWVGNLEALLWCERVSFTAKSHSELLLRNLRSGPNDETSEQIFQLKDWLF
;
A
#
# COMPACT_ATOMS: atom_id res chain seq x y z
N MET A 1 3.15 -9.01 13.02
CA MET A 1 4.35 -8.24 12.62
C MET A 1 5.41 -9.24 12.18
N GLY A 2 5.90 -9.13 10.94
CA GLY A 2 7.00 -9.96 10.45
C GLY A 2 8.33 -9.57 11.12
N ASP A 3 9.21 -10.55 11.31
CA ASP A 3 10.60 -10.30 11.66
C ASP A 3 11.37 -10.07 10.35
N PRO A 4 11.90 -8.86 10.08
CA PRO A 4 12.65 -8.59 8.85
C PRO A 4 13.92 -9.43 8.72
N ASN A 5 14.36 -10.08 9.80
CA ASN A 5 15.47 -11.03 9.80
C ASN A 5 15.01 -12.48 9.65
N HIS A 6 13.71 -12.72 9.49
CA HIS A 6 13.18 -14.05 9.27
C HIS A 6 13.77 -14.61 7.96
N PRO A 7 14.35 -15.82 7.95
CA PRO A 7 15.02 -16.36 6.76
C PRO A 7 14.12 -16.36 5.51
N TYR A 8 12.85 -16.72 5.65
CA TYR A 8 11.91 -16.71 4.52
C TYR A 8 11.63 -15.31 3.96
N GLN A 9 11.63 -14.28 4.82
CA GLN A 9 11.42 -12.89 4.40
C GLN A 9 12.63 -12.39 3.63
N ILE A 10 13.84 -12.69 4.12
CA ILE A 10 15.10 -12.39 3.43
C ILE A 10 15.15 -13.06 2.06
N ASP A 11 14.78 -14.34 1.96
CA ASP A 11 14.77 -15.08 0.71
C ASP A 11 13.79 -14.47 -0.31
N ALA A 12 12.55 -14.20 0.12
CA ALA A 12 11.55 -13.55 -0.73
C ALA A 12 11.99 -12.14 -1.17
N PHE A 13 12.57 -11.35 -0.24
CA PHE A 13 13.11 -10.03 -0.53
C PHE A 13 14.20 -10.11 -1.60
N ASN A 14 15.13 -11.05 -1.50
CA ASN A 14 16.20 -11.23 -2.48
C ASN A 14 15.67 -11.62 -3.87
N ILE A 15 14.59 -12.40 -3.94
CA ILE A 15 13.92 -12.72 -5.22
C ILE A 15 13.37 -11.44 -5.85
N PHE A 16 12.63 -10.62 -5.09
CA PHE A 16 12.09 -9.35 -5.59
C PHE A 16 13.19 -8.36 -5.97
N GLN A 17 14.21 -8.19 -5.13
CA GLN A 17 15.35 -7.32 -5.38
C GLN A 17 16.08 -7.72 -6.67
N THR A 18 16.33 -9.02 -6.87
CA THR A 18 16.99 -9.52 -8.08
C THR A 18 16.14 -9.23 -9.32
N ALA A 19 14.83 -9.50 -9.26
CA ALA A 19 13.90 -9.23 -10.35
C ALA A 19 13.82 -7.74 -10.69
N TRP A 20 13.81 -6.87 -9.67
CA TRP A 20 13.77 -5.42 -9.84
C TRP A 20 15.07 -4.85 -10.45
N LEU A 21 16.23 -5.42 -10.10
CA LEU A 21 17.52 -4.96 -10.59
C LEU A 21 17.92 -5.55 -11.96
N ASP A 22 17.42 -6.71 -12.36
CA ASP A 22 17.71 -7.34 -13.67
C ASP A 22 17.49 -6.38 -14.87
N PRO A 23 16.36 -5.64 -14.97
CA PRO A 23 16.17 -4.66 -16.04
C PRO A 23 17.04 -3.40 -15.90
N GLN A 24 17.51 -3.05 -14.69
CA GLN A 24 18.29 -1.83 -14.43
C GLN A 24 19.80 -2.02 -14.59
N HIS A 25 20.30 -3.23 -14.32
CA HIS A 25 21.73 -3.57 -14.30
C HIS A 25 22.14 -4.51 -15.44
N GLY A 26 21.24 -4.75 -16.40
CA GLY A 26 21.50 -5.50 -17.62
C GLY A 26 22.59 -4.86 -18.50
N LYS A 27 23.85 -4.91 -18.07
CA LYS A 27 25.00 -4.96 -18.98
C LYS A 27 24.89 -6.26 -19.76
N ARG A 28 24.17 -6.24 -20.89
CA ARG A 28 24.24 -7.32 -21.88
C ARG A 28 24.57 -6.70 -23.22
N GLY A 29 25.54 -7.30 -23.90
CA GLY A 29 26.02 -6.84 -25.19
C GLY A 29 24.89 -6.73 -26.23
N PRO A 30 25.16 -6.06 -27.37
CA PRO A 30 24.16 -5.62 -28.36
C PRO A 30 23.35 -6.73 -29.08
N SER A 31 23.39 -7.98 -28.60
CA SER A 31 22.88 -9.17 -29.30
C SER A 31 21.97 -10.10 -28.47
N SER A 32 21.58 -9.74 -27.24
CA SER A 32 20.54 -10.49 -26.50
C SER A 32 19.20 -9.76 -26.56
N PRO A 33 18.09 -10.45 -26.91
CA PRO A 33 16.76 -9.84 -26.81
C PRO A 33 16.52 -9.41 -25.37
N GLN A 34 16.05 -8.18 -25.20
CA GLN A 34 15.74 -7.61 -23.90
C GLN A 34 14.62 -8.44 -23.27
N ALA A 35 14.86 -9.02 -22.10
CA ALA A 35 13.82 -9.72 -21.36
C ALA A 35 12.69 -8.71 -21.09
N THR A 36 11.47 -9.10 -21.43
CA THR A 36 10.30 -8.28 -21.15
C THR A 36 10.02 -8.26 -19.65
N THR A 37 9.25 -7.28 -19.16
CA THR A 37 8.79 -7.27 -17.76
C THR A 37 8.08 -8.58 -17.41
N ASP A 38 7.34 -9.16 -18.34
CA ASP A 38 6.66 -10.44 -18.16
C ASP A 38 7.64 -11.60 -17.95
N ASP A 39 8.74 -11.67 -18.72
CA ASP A 39 9.76 -12.70 -18.55
C ASP A 39 10.44 -12.62 -17.16
N ILE A 40 10.68 -11.39 -16.69
CA ILE A 40 11.28 -11.14 -15.38
C ILE A 40 10.32 -11.59 -14.26
N VAL A 41 9.05 -11.20 -14.36
CA VAL A 41 8.01 -11.60 -13.41
C VAL A 41 7.83 -13.11 -13.41
N ASP A 42 7.80 -13.78 -14.56
CA ASP A 42 7.64 -15.23 -14.65
C ASP A 42 8.79 -15.99 -14.01
N LYS A 43 10.03 -15.55 -14.28
CA LYS A 43 11.22 -16.14 -13.66
C LYS A 43 11.23 -15.94 -12.15
N ALA A 44 10.92 -14.73 -11.68
CA ALA A 44 10.82 -14.46 -10.24
C ALA A 44 9.72 -15.30 -9.58
N ALA A 45 8.59 -15.48 -10.27
CA ALA A 45 7.48 -16.30 -9.80
C ALA A 45 7.85 -17.79 -9.71
N GLU A 46 8.65 -18.31 -10.64
CA GLU A 46 9.18 -19.67 -10.58
C GLU A 46 10.06 -19.85 -9.34
N MET A 47 11.01 -18.94 -9.13
CA MET A 47 11.87 -18.95 -7.96
C MET A 47 11.06 -18.91 -6.66
N LEU A 48 10.06 -18.02 -6.60
CA LEU A 48 9.23 -17.84 -5.42
C LEU A 48 8.35 -19.07 -5.13
N SER A 49 7.73 -19.65 -6.17
CA SER A 49 6.90 -20.86 -6.04
C SER A 49 7.73 -22.08 -5.62
N ALA A 50 8.94 -22.24 -6.17
CA ALA A 50 9.86 -23.31 -5.81
C ALA A 50 10.35 -23.16 -4.36
N ALA A 51 10.72 -21.95 -3.94
CA ALA A 51 11.13 -21.68 -2.56
C ALA A 51 9.99 -21.95 -1.57
N THR A 52 8.77 -21.53 -1.89
CA THR A 52 7.57 -21.80 -1.08
C THR A 52 7.34 -23.31 -0.93
N ALA A 53 7.36 -24.05 -2.04
CA ALA A 53 7.11 -25.50 -2.05
C ALA A 53 8.22 -26.32 -1.36
N ALA A 54 9.45 -25.82 -1.37
CA ALA A 54 10.60 -26.46 -0.70
C ALA A 54 10.73 -26.09 0.78
N SER A 55 10.01 -25.08 1.26
CA SER A 55 10.09 -24.63 2.64
C SER A 55 9.47 -25.64 3.62
N GLU A 56 10.01 -25.71 4.83
CA GLU A 56 9.46 -26.56 5.91
C GLU A 56 8.07 -26.10 6.34
N ASN A 57 7.79 -24.79 6.25
CA ASN A 57 6.51 -24.20 6.56
C ASN A 57 6.06 -23.24 5.42
N PRO A 58 5.38 -23.77 4.39
CA PRO A 58 4.91 -22.98 3.25
C PRO A 58 3.98 -21.82 3.63
N GLY A 59 3.13 -21.99 4.65
CA GLY A 59 2.25 -20.92 5.14
C GLY A 59 3.05 -19.75 5.72
N SER A 60 4.05 -20.04 6.56
CA SER A 60 4.96 -19.00 7.07
C SER A 60 5.79 -18.35 5.95
N PHE A 61 6.16 -19.10 4.92
CA PHE A 61 6.86 -18.54 3.76
C PHE A 61 5.97 -17.55 2.98
N LEU A 62 4.70 -17.90 2.75
CA LEU A 62 3.73 -17.00 2.11
C LEU A 62 3.56 -15.71 2.91
N TYR A 63 3.33 -15.80 4.22
CA TYR A 63 3.22 -14.62 5.09
C TYR A 63 4.50 -13.76 5.10
N SER A 64 5.66 -14.41 5.16
CA SER A 64 6.97 -13.73 5.09
C SER A 64 7.19 -13.05 3.74
N THR A 65 6.69 -13.64 2.65
CA THR A 65 6.74 -13.05 1.32
C THR A 65 5.92 -11.77 1.24
N LEU A 66 4.72 -11.76 1.82
CA LEU A 66 3.90 -10.54 1.91
C LEU A 66 4.59 -9.44 2.71
N SER A 67 5.26 -9.82 3.82
CA SER A 67 6.09 -8.87 4.60
C SER A 67 7.27 -8.33 3.78
N ALA A 68 7.91 -9.17 2.96
CA ALA A 68 8.98 -8.76 2.06
C ALA A 68 8.51 -7.73 1.00
N ILE A 69 7.25 -7.81 0.53
CA ILE A 69 6.68 -6.81 -0.37
C ILE A 69 6.65 -5.42 0.29
N VAL A 70 6.29 -5.32 1.57
CA VAL A 70 6.30 -4.05 2.31
C VAL A 70 7.71 -3.52 2.47
N ASP A 71 8.64 -4.37 2.90
CA ASP A 71 10.01 -3.97 3.16
C ASP A 71 10.71 -3.50 1.89
N HIS A 72 10.56 -4.25 0.79
CA HIS A 72 11.11 -3.86 -0.50
C HIS A 72 10.38 -2.64 -1.07
N GLY A 73 9.05 -2.59 -0.95
CA GLY A 73 8.23 -1.44 -1.35
C GLY A 73 8.61 -0.16 -0.61
N SER A 74 9.00 -0.24 0.66
CA SER A 74 9.47 0.90 1.46
C SER A 74 10.80 1.46 0.97
N GLN A 75 11.62 0.63 0.32
CA GLN A 75 12.90 1.03 -0.28
C GLN A 75 12.77 1.42 -1.76
N SER A 76 11.83 0.79 -2.48
CA SER A 76 11.60 0.97 -3.92
C SER A 76 10.12 0.84 -4.25
N PRO A 77 9.29 1.84 -3.93
CA PRO A 77 7.83 1.75 -4.09
C PRO A 77 7.37 1.48 -5.54
N ALA A 78 8.13 1.99 -6.52
CA ALA A 78 7.89 1.75 -7.94
C ALA A 78 7.85 0.27 -8.33
N SER A 79 8.52 -0.60 -7.57
CA SER A 79 8.58 -2.05 -7.81
C SER A 79 7.29 -2.80 -7.41
N LEU A 80 6.33 -2.14 -6.78
CA LEU A 80 5.14 -2.78 -6.20
C LEU A 80 4.31 -3.56 -7.23
N ASP A 81 4.09 -3.02 -8.43
CA ASP A 81 3.38 -3.74 -9.50
C ASP A 81 4.10 -5.04 -9.89
N LEU A 82 5.44 -5.04 -9.94
CA LEU A 82 6.24 -6.23 -10.25
C LEU A 82 6.11 -7.28 -9.14
N MET A 83 6.18 -6.84 -7.87
CA MET A 83 6.09 -7.74 -6.72
C MET A 83 4.72 -8.40 -6.61
N LEU A 84 3.64 -7.64 -6.76
CA LEU A 84 2.27 -8.16 -6.73
C LEU A 84 2.02 -9.17 -7.84
N GLN A 85 2.45 -8.86 -9.07
CA GLN A 85 2.32 -9.79 -10.20
C GLN A 85 3.17 -11.06 -9.98
N THR A 86 4.40 -10.91 -9.47
CA THR A 86 5.28 -12.04 -9.16
C THR A 86 4.63 -12.97 -8.13
N TYR A 87 4.07 -12.40 -7.06
CA TYR A 87 3.37 -13.18 -6.03
C TYR A 87 2.19 -13.96 -6.61
N ILE A 88 1.33 -13.31 -7.42
CA ILE A 88 0.15 -13.96 -8.01
C ILE A 88 0.54 -15.06 -9.00
N ARG A 89 1.53 -14.80 -9.86
CA ARG A 89 2.02 -15.83 -10.79
C ARG A 89 2.66 -17.00 -10.03
N ALA A 90 3.35 -16.74 -8.92
CA ALA A 90 3.88 -17.78 -8.06
C ALA A 90 2.76 -18.59 -7.39
N ALA A 91 1.75 -17.91 -6.85
CA ALA A 91 0.57 -18.52 -6.23
C ALA A 91 -0.12 -19.52 -7.17
N ASN A 92 -0.28 -19.13 -8.45
CA ASN A 92 -0.88 -19.99 -9.47
C ASN A 92 -0.03 -21.22 -9.86
N LYS A 93 1.26 -21.23 -9.50
CA LYS A 93 2.18 -22.36 -9.71
C LYS A 93 2.27 -23.27 -8.48
N LEU A 94 1.65 -22.91 -7.35
CA LEU A 94 1.78 -23.69 -6.10
C LEU A 94 1.05 -25.04 -6.18
N PRO A 95 1.69 -26.13 -5.72
CA PRO A 95 1.03 -27.43 -5.64
C PRO A 95 -0.02 -27.44 -4.53
N ALA A 96 -1.01 -28.33 -4.66
CA ALA A 96 -2.08 -28.50 -3.67
C ALA A 96 -1.59 -28.99 -2.29
N SER A 97 -0.33 -29.39 -2.17
CA SER A 97 0.32 -29.71 -0.90
C SER A 97 0.63 -28.47 -0.05
N VAL A 98 0.69 -27.28 -0.66
CA VAL A 98 0.76 -26.02 0.07
C VAL A 98 -0.63 -25.69 0.60
N THR A 99 -0.78 -25.57 1.91
CA THR A 99 -2.07 -25.34 2.56
C THR A 99 -1.99 -24.20 3.56
N SER A 100 -3.08 -23.45 3.71
CA SER A 100 -3.28 -22.48 4.79
C SER A 100 -4.73 -22.53 5.26
N ASP A 101 -5.09 -21.63 6.19
CA ASP A 101 -6.46 -21.51 6.69
C ASP A 101 -7.46 -21.12 5.58
N TYR A 102 -6.97 -20.59 4.45
CA TYR A 102 -7.79 -20.14 3.32
C TYR A 102 -7.92 -21.16 2.18
N GLY A 103 -7.26 -22.31 2.25
CA GLY A 103 -7.40 -23.38 1.25
C GLY A 103 -6.11 -24.09 0.88
N LYS A 104 -5.99 -24.46 -0.41
CA LYS A 104 -4.84 -25.22 -0.94
C LYS A 104 -4.28 -24.62 -2.24
N GLY A 105 -2.98 -24.79 -2.47
CA GLY A 105 -2.28 -24.29 -3.65
C GLY A 105 -2.51 -22.79 -3.85
N SER A 106 -3.00 -22.42 -5.03
CA SER A 106 -3.33 -21.03 -5.37
C SER A 106 -4.37 -20.41 -4.43
N GLU A 107 -5.38 -21.16 -3.97
CA GLU A 107 -6.42 -20.63 -3.07
C GLU A 107 -5.86 -20.22 -1.72
N ALA A 108 -4.89 -20.99 -1.18
CA ALA A 108 -4.19 -20.64 0.05
C ALA A 108 -3.49 -19.29 -0.10
N ALA A 109 -2.62 -19.15 -1.10
CA ALA A 109 -1.81 -17.95 -1.28
C ALA A 109 -2.61 -16.70 -1.68
N ILE A 110 -3.66 -16.84 -2.50
CA ILE A 110 -4.56 -15.74 -2.86
C ILE A 110 -5.44 -15.35 -1.66
N GLY A 111 -5.87 -16.32 -0.85
CA GLY A 111 -6.59 -16.06 0.40
C GLY A 111 -5.76 -15.23 1.39
N GLU A 112 -4.51 -15.64 1.61
CA GLU A 112 -3.54 -14.89 2.44
C GLU A 112 -3.33 -13.47 1.92
N LEU A 113 -3.16 -13.29 0.61
CA LEU A 113 -3.01 -11.96 0.00
C LEU A 113 -4.26 -11.10 0.19
N ASN A 114 -5.45 -11.65 -0.03
CA ASN A 114 -6.71 -10.92 0.15
C ASN A 114 -6.89 -10.48 1.61
N TRP A 115 -6.65 -11.39 2.56
CA TRP A 115 -6.71 -11.08 3.97
C TRP A 115 -5.69 -10.00 4.32
N TRP A 116 -4.44 -10.16 3.89
CA TRP A 116 -3.37 -9.22 4.17
C TRP A 116 -3.64 -7.82 3.59
N ILE A 117 -4.06 -7.72 2.32
CA ILE A 117 -4.44 -6.44 1.70
C ILE A 117 -5.64 -5.81 2.43
N THR A 118 -6.62 -6.62 2.83
CA THR A 118 -7.83 -6.10 3.50
C THR A 118 -7.48 -5.61 4.89
N GLU A 119 -6.92 -6.46 5.75
CA GLU A 119 -6.58 -6.09 7.13
C GLU A 119 -5.55 -4.96 7.18
N GLU A 120 -4.44 -5.05 6.45
CA GLU A 120 -3.36 -4.06 6.57
C GLU A 120 -3.68 -2.71 5.92
N ALA A 121 -4.55 -2.69 4.91
CA ALA A 121 -5.09 -1.43 4.39
C ALA A 121 -6.25 -0.90 5.25
N ASP A 122 -6.99 -1.77 5.94
CA ASP A 122 -8.06 -1.38 6.87
C ASP A 122 -7.51 -0.94 8.24
N LEU A 123 -6.25 -1.25 8.54
CA LEU A 123 -5.46 -0.64 9.64
C LEU A 123 -5.25 0.87 9.45
N PHE A 124 -5.84 1.49 8.43
CA PHE A 124 -6.05 2.92 8.33
C PHE A 124 -7.03 3.46 9.39
N ASN A 125 -6.95 2.98 10.63
CA ASN A 125 -7.48 3.67 11.78
C ASN A 125 -6.29 4.39 12.42
N PRO A 126 -6.27 5.74 12.46
CA PRO A 126 -5.31 6.42 13.32
C PRO A 126 -5.44 5.79 14.71
N PRO A 127 -4.32 5.48 15.40
CA PRO A 127 -4.39 4.92 16.74
C PRO A 127 -5.34 5.82 17.51
N LEU A 128 -6.34 5.18 18.16
CA LEU A 128 -7.27 5.88 19.03
C LEU A 128 -6.46 6.92 19.80
N PRO A 129 -6.85 8.21 19.74
CA PRO A 129 -6.07 9.25 20.37
C PRO A 129 -5.74 8.76 21.78
N PRO A 130 -4.46 8.85 22.23
CA PRO A 130 -4.14 8.47 23.59
C PRO A 130 -5.18 9.13 24.47
N THR A 131 -5.83 8.36 25.33
CA THR A 131 -6.90 8.81 26.22
C THR A 131 -6.36 9.96 27.06
N LEU A 132 -6.42 11.17 26.49
CA LEU A 132 -6.08 12.41 27.15
C LEU A 132 -7.27 12.64 28.07
N GLU A 133 -7.09 12.27 29.34
CA GLU A 133 -7.91 12.68 30.47
C GLU A 133 -7.83 14.21 30.68
N THR A 134 -8.08 15.00 29.64
CA THR A 134 -8.32 16.44 29.74
C THR A 134 -9.67 16.73 29.10
N PRO A 135 -10.75 16.74 29.89
CA PRO A 135 -12.06 17.18 29.44
C PRO A 135 -11.96 18.61 28.89
N GLY A 136 -12.44 18.85 27.67
CA GLY A 136 -12.80 20.18 27.20
C GLY A 136 -11.88 20.87 26.18
N LYS A 137 -10.87 20.21 25.60
CA LYS A 137 -10.18 20.74 24.41
C LYS A 137 -10.12 19.68 23.31
N THR A 138 -11.11 19.69 22.43
CA THR A 138 -10.99 19.06 21.11
C THR A 138 -9.94 19.85 20.32
N PHE A 139 -8.76 19.25 20.14
CA PHE A 139 -7.78 19.79 19.20
C PHE A 139 -8.39 19.66 17.80
N ALA A 140 -8.61 20.79 17.13
CA ALA A 140 -9.07 20.85 15.73
C ALA A 140 -7.94 20.51 14.74
N GLY A 141 -7.09 19.54 15.09
CA GLY A 141 -5.92 19.13 14.32
C GLY A 141 -6.06 17.71 13.76
N ASP A 142 -5.20 17.37 12.80
CA ASP A 142 -5.10 16.03 12.20
C ASP A 142 -4.92 14.95 13.29
N SER A 143 -5.89 14.04 13.38
CA SER A 143 -5.93 12.96 14.39
C SER A 143 -4.84 11.91 14.19
N SER A 144 -4.18 11.92 13.04
CA SER A 144 -3.10 10.98 12.71
C SER A 144 -1.71 11.48 13.10
N ASN A 145 -1.56 12.59 13.83
CA ASN A 145 -0.25 12.99 14.37
C ASN A 145 -0.07 12.52 15.82
N PRO A 146 1.11 11.99 16.20
CA PRO A 146 1.39 11.67 17.58
C PRO A 146 1.40 12.95 18.42
N LEU A 147 0.78 12.90 19.59
CA LEU A 147 0.80 13.98 20.57
C LEU A 147 1.83 13.67 21.65
N PHE A 148 2.63 14.67 21.99
CA PHE A 148 3.63 14.60 23.05
C PHE A 148 3.31 15.67 24.11
N GLN A 149 3.41 15.30 25.38
CA GLN A 149 3.30 16.28 26.45
C GLN A 149 4.59 17.08 26.56
N GLU A 150 4.52 18.29 27.12
CA GLU A 150 5.68 19.14 27.33
C GLU A 150 6.79 18.43 28.14
N ASN A 151 6.39 17.63 29.14
CA ASN A 151 7.33 16.85 29.94
C ASN A 151 7.98 15.70 29.15
N ASP A 152 7.28 15.08 28.20
CA ASP A 152 7.88 14.06 27.33
C ASP A 152 9.02 14.68 26.51
N VAL A 153 8.81 15.90 25.98
CA VAL A 153 9.81 16.61 25.19
C VAL A 153 10.99 17.08 26.05
N LYS A 154 10.73 17.59 27.26
CA LYS A 154 11.78 18.12 28.14
C LYS A 154 12.63 17.05 28.80
N GLU A 155 12.03 15.94 29.20
CA GLU A 155 12.70 14.92 30.02
C GLU A 155 13.06 13.66 29.25
N ARG A 156 12.39 13.39 28.11
CA ARG A 156 12.48 12.12 27.38
C ARG A 156 12.55 12.34 25.85
N LEU A 157 13.35 13.33 25.43
CA LEU A 157 13.48 13.72 24.02
C LEU A 157 13.83 12.54 23.10
N ASP A 158 14.77 11.67 23.48
CA ASP A 158 15.16 10.52 22.66
C ASP A 158 13.95 9.59 22.40
N GLY A 159 13.14 9.33 23.43
CA GLY A 159 11.91 8.54 23.28
C GLY A 159 10.84 9.21 22.41
N VAL A 160 10.79 10.55 22.37
CA VAL A 160 9.94 11.29 21.44
C VAL A 160 10.42 11.12 20.00
N LEU A 161 11.74 11.20 19.78
CA LEU A 161 12.35 11.02 18.46
C LEU A 161 12.14 9.60 17.93
N ASP A 162 12.37 8.58 18.77
CA ASP A 162 12.17 7.16 18.41
C ASP A 162 10.71 6.90 18.01
N ARG A 163 9.75 7.34 18.83
CA ARG A 163 8.32 7.21 18.52
C ARG A 163 7.92 7.94 17.24
N THR A 164 8.51 9.10 16.98
CA THR A 164 8.27 9.85 15.74
C THR A 164 8.81 9.10 14.53
N GLN A 165 9.97 8.45 14.66
CA GLN A 165 10.56 7.64 13.61
C GLN A 165 9.75 6.37 13.33
N GLU A 166 9.27 5.68 14.37
CA GLU A 166 8.34 4.55 14.25
C GLU A 166 7.05 4.97 13.54
N TRP A 167 6.47 6.09 13.96
CA TRP A 167 5.27 6.64 13.34
C TRP A 167 5.45 6.93 11.84
N ARG A 168 6.59 7.51 11.46
CA ARG A 168 6.93 7.73 10.05
C ARG A 168 7.01 6.42 9.27
N LYS A 169 7.62 5.37 9.83
CA LYS A 169 7.71 4.05 9.18
C LYS A 169 6.33 3.43 8.97
N GLU A 170 5.45 3.51 9.97
CA GLU A 170 4.07 3.02 9.86
C GLU A 170 3.27 3.81 8.80
N ARG A 171 3.42 5.13 8.73
CA ARG A 171 2.79 5.93 7.65
C ARG A 171 3.23 5.49 6.25
N VAL A 172 4.53 5.25 6.06
CA VAL A 172 5.05 4.73 4.79
C VAL A 172 4.41 3.39 4.45
N ARG A 173 4.35 2.48 5.42
CA ARG A 173 3.70 1.18 5.25
C ARG A 173 2.24 1.33 4.83
N TRP A 174 1.45 2.17 5.49
CA TRP A 174 0.04 2.37 5.13
C TRP A 174 -0.15 2.97 3.75
N THR A 175 0.70 3.92 3.36
CA THR A 175 0.70 4.47 2.01
C THR A 175 1.00 3.38 0.97
N LEU A 176 1.98 2.50 1.22
CA LEU A 176 2.27 1.36 0.36
C LEU A 176 1.12 0.36 0.31
N MET A 177 0.47 0.08 1.44
CA MET A 177 -0.68 -0.83 1.50
C MET A 177 -1.90 -0.26 0.76
N SER A 178 -2.11 1.06 0.84
CA SER A 178 -3.16 1.74 0.09
C SER A 178 -2.93 1.63 -1.42
N ALA A 179 -1.68 1.83 -1.86
CA ALA A 179 -1.29 1.60 -3.24
C ALA A 179 -1.44 0.11 -3.62
N ALA A 180 -0.97 -0.82 -2.78
CA ALA A 180 -1.03 -2.25 -3.04
C ALA A 180 -2.47 -2.72 -3.21
N LYS A 181 -3.39 -2.26 -2.35
CA LYS A 181 -4.83 -2.51 -2.47
C LYS A 181 -5.35 -2.02 -3.81
N GLY A 182 -5.15 -0.74 -4.15
CA GLY A 182 -5.63 -0.20 -5.42
C GLY A 182 -5.03 -0.92 -6.63
N ARG A 183 -3.71 -1.15 -6.66
CA ARG A 183 -3.03 -1.85 -7.75
C ARG A 183 -3.47 -3.30 -7.89
N TYR A 184 -3.72 -4.00 -6.78
CA TYR A 184 -4.26 -5.37 -6.80
C TYR A 184 -5.60 -5.45 -7.55
N TYR A 185 -6.49 -4.47 -7.37
CA TYR A 185 -7.75 -4.41 -8.12
C TYR A 185 -7.57 -3.94 -9.55
N ALA A 186 -6.74 -2.92 -9.80
CA ALA A 186 -6.52 -2.38 -11.13
C ALA A 186 -5.85 -3.37 -12.10
N LEU A 187 -5.00 -4.24 -11.54
CA LEU A 187 -4.34 -5.32 -12.28
C LEU A 187 -5.21 -6.59 -12.36
N GLU A 188 -6.46 -6.55 -11.87
CA GLU A 188 -7.41 -7.67 -11.86
C GLU A 188 -6.85 -8.95 -11.23
N LEU A 189 -6.03 -8.80 -10.19
CA LEU A 189 -5.31 -9.90 -9.56
C LEU A 189 -6.17 -10.73 -8.59
N GLY A 190 -7.38 -10.27 -8.26
CA GLY A 190 -8.32 -10.91 -7.32
C GLY A 190 -9.71 -11.24 -7.90
N LYS A 191 -10.47 -12.10 -7.21
CA LYS A 191 -11.87 -12.41 -7.57
C LYS A 191 -12.78 -11.22 -7.17
N ALA A 192 -13.37 -10.55 -8.16
CA ALA A 192 -13.39 -9.08 -8.23
C ALA A 192 -14.61 -8.30 -7.67
N ASN A 193 -15.56 -8.88 -6.92
CA ASN A 193 -16.84 -8.18 -6.68
C ASN A 193 -17.05 -7.57 -5.27
N GLU A 194 -16.55 -8.19 -4.20
CA GLU A 194 -16.85 -7.69 -2.84
C GLU A 194 -15.97 -6.49 -2.44
N GLY A 195 -14.75 -6.40 -2.99
CA GLY A 195 -13.79 -5.36 -2.64
C GLY A 195 -14.06 -3.96 -3.20
N LYS A 196 -14.73 -3.87 -4.36
CA LYS A 196 -14.93 -2.57 -5.05
C LYS A 196 -15.82 -1.61 -4.25
N ASN A 197 -16.91 -2.13 -3.68
CA ASN A 197 -17.82 -1.32 -2.86
C ASN A 197 -17.18 -0.90 -1.54
N ALA A 198 -16.41 -1.78 -0.90
CA ALA A 198 -15.69 -1.47 0.32
C ALA A 198 -14.64 -0.36 0.10
N MET A 199 -13.88 -0.42 -0.99
CA MET A 199 -12.92 0.65 -1.34
C MET A 199 -13.61 1.98 -1.63
N ALA A 200 -14.71 1.98 -2.40
CA ALA A 200 -15.46 3.20 -2.67
C ALA A 200 -15.97 3.84 -1.36
N ALA A 201 -16.47 3.02 -0.43
CA ALA A 201 -16.89 3.50 0.89
C ALA A 201 -15.72 4.07 1.72
N GLN A 202 -14.53 3.46 1.66
CA GLN A 202 -13.32 3.99 2.31
C GLN A 202 -12.89 5.33 1.75
N VAL A 203 -12.93 5.48 0.42
CA VAL A 203 -12.64 6.74 -0.27
C VAL A 203 -13.65 7.83 0.13
N ASP A 204 -14.95 7.49 0.09
CA ASP A 204 -16.02 8.42 0.45
C ASP A 204 -15.88 8.89 1.91
N ALA A 205 -15.55 7.98 2.83
CA ALA A 205 -15.32 8.31 4.24
C ALA A 205 -14.12 9.25 4.44
N ALA A 206 -13.00 8.99 3.75
CA ALA A 206 -11.77 9.76 3.90
C ALA A 206 -11.88 11.21 3.38
N PHE A 207 -12.74 11.46 2.39
CA PHE A 207 -12.96 12.79 1.82
C PHE A 207 -13.97 13.64 2.60
N ASN A 208 -14.55 13.12 3.68
CA ASN A 208 -15.45 13.86 4.55
C ASN A 208 -14.70 14.64 5.66
N ILE A 209 -14.01 15.73 5.30
CA ILE A 209 -13.28 16.60 6.26
C ILE A 209 -14.17 17.33 7.27
N GLY A 210 -15.48 17.38 7.05
CA GLY A 210 -16.41 17.99 7.99
C GLY A 210 -16.68 17.13 9.23
N ALA A 211 -16.26 15.87 9.22
CA ALA A 211 -16.44 14.95 10.34
C ALA A 211 -15.46 15.23 11.48
N GLU A 212 -15.92 15.04 12.72
CA GLU A 212 -15.03 15.04 13.89
C GLU A 212 -13.99 13.92 13.75
N GLY A 213 -12.71 14.24 14.00
CA GLY A 213 -11.64 13.23 14.00
C GLY A 213 -11.00 12.92 12.65
N TRP A 214 -11.18 13.76 11.63
CA TRP A 214 -10.55 13.60 10.31
C TRP A 214 -9.02 13.38 10.41
N SER A 215 -8.50 12.52 9.54
CA SER A 215 -7.11 12.09 9.48
C SER A 215 -6.50 12.41 8.12
N GLU A 216 -5.40 13.15 8.14
CA GLU A 216 -4.63 13.47 6.93
C GLU A 216 -4.10 12.21 6.27
N ALA A 217 -3.56 11.31 7.08
CA ALA A 217 -3.09 10.04 6.59
C ALA A 217 -4.22 9.33 5.83
N GLN A 218 -5.45 9.28 6.38
CA GLN A 218 -6.58 8.59 5.74
C GLN A 218 -6.89 9.19 4.37
N LEU A 219 -6.87 10.52 4.27
CA LEU A 219 -7.06 11.20 2.99
C LEU A 219 -5.95 10.87 2.00
N VAL A 220 -4.69 10.89 2.42
CA VAL A 220 -3.54 10.58 1.54
C VAL A 220 -3.61 9.13 1.07
N GLY A 221 -3.86 8.18 1.97
CA GLY A 221 -4.04 6.77 1.66
C GLY A 221 -5.20 6.55 0.68
N ALA A 222 -6.37 7.13 0.95
CA ALA A 222 -7.52 7.07 0.06
C ALA A 222 -7.23 7.70 -1.31
N ALA A 223 -6.50 8.81 -1.36
CA ALA A 223 -6.13 9.45 -2.61
C ALA A 223 -5.18 8.59 -3.45
N ILE A 224 -4.21 7.94 -2.80
CA ILE A 224 -3.26 7.01 -3.45
C ILE A 224 -3.99 5.75 -3.91
N MET A 225 -4.82 5.17 -3.06
CA MET A 225 -5.64 4.01 -3.41
C MET A 225 -6.54 4.33 -4.62
N LEU A 226 -7.24 5.48 -4.60
CA LEU A 226 -8.09 5.87 -5.71
C LEU A 226 -7.29 6.14 -6.99
N ARG A 227 -6.16 6.85 -6.94
CA ARG A 227 -5.28 7.02 -8.12
C ARG A 227 -4.81 5.68 -8.70
N SER A 228 -4.61 4.69 -7.85
CA SER A 228 -4.16 3.35 -8.25
C SER A 228 -5.22 2.55 -9.01
N CYS A 229 -6.52 2.82 -8.79
CA CYS A 229 -7.64 2.06 -9.35
C CYS A 229 -8.84 2.91 -9.82
N ALA A 230 -8.62 4.19 -10.14
CA ALA A 230 -9.69 5.14 -10.47
C ALA A 230 -10.54 4.64 -11.65
N LYS A 231 -9.92 4.17 -12.73
CA LYS A 231 -10.64 3.64 -13.90
C LYS A 231 -11.38 2.36 -13.55
N SER A 232 -10.74 1.48 -12.78
CA SER A 232 -11.32 0.20 -12.34
C SER A 232 -12.50 0.36 -11.38
N LEU A 233 -12.60 1.49 -10.67
CA LEU A 233 -13.71 1.88 -9.81
C LEU A 233 -14.75 2.79 -10.50
N ALA A 234 -14.33 3.65 -11.43
CA ALA A 234 -15.16 4.71 -12.03
C ALA A 234 -16.08 4.21 -13.16
N ALA A 235 -16.86 3.16 -12.89
CA ALA A 235 -17.94 2.75 -13.80
C ALA A 235 -19.11 3.76 -13.85
N ASP A 236 -19.27 4.59 -12.81
CA ASP A 236 -20.33 5.61 -12.70
C ASP A 236 -19.76 7.04 -12.73
N SER A 237 -20.10 7.79 -13.78
CA SER A 237 -19.73 9.19 -13.95
C SER A 237 -20.23 10.12 -12.84
N ASN A 238 -21.27 9.74 -12.10
CA ASN A 238 -21.78 10.54 -10.98
C ASN A 238 -20.85 10.48 -9.77
N LYS A 239 -20.24 9.32 -9.49
CA LYS A 239 -19.27 9.20 -8.39
C LYS A 239 -17.99 9.96 -8.64
N VAL A 240 -17.50 9.96 -9.88
CA VAL A 240 -16.35 10.80 -10.25
C VAL A 240 -16.65 12.28 -10.01
N LYS A 241 -17.85 12.76 -10.35
CA LYS A 241 -18.25 14.16 -10.09
C LYS A 241 -18.31 14.49 -8.61
N GLU A 242 -18.83 13.57 -7.79
CA GLU A 242 -18.86 13.71 -6.33
C GLU A 242 -17.44 13.83 -5.75
N TRP A 243 -16.54 12.92 -6.12
CA TRP A 243 -15.14 12.98 -5.67
C TRP A 243 -14.47 14.26 -6.11
N VAL A 244 -14.64 14.69 -7.36
CA VAL A 244 -14.08 15.96 -7.86
C VAL A 244 -14.61 17.14 -7.04
N GLY A 245 -15.91 17.21 -6.78
CA GLY A 245 -16.50 18.29 -5.97
C GLY A 245 -15.95 18.32 -4.53
N ASN A 246 -15.81 17.16 -3.90
CA ASN A 246 -15.24 17.05 -2.55
C ASN A 246 -13.76 17.48 -2.52
N LEU A 247 -12.97 17.03 -3.49
CA LEU A 247 -11.56 17.39 -3.61
C LEU A 247 -11.35 18.87 -3.95
N GLU A 248 -12.22 19.48 -4.75
CA GLU A 248 -12.20 20.94 -4.97
C GLU A 248 -12.44 21.69 -3.66
N ALA A 249 -13.46 21.29 -2.89
CA ALA A 249 -13.74 21.89 -1.58
C ALA A 249 -12.56 21.74 -0.60
N LEU A 250 -11.86 20.61 -0.65
CA LEU A 250 -10.65 20.34 0.15
C LEU A 250 -9.52 21.33 -0.14
N LEU A 251 -9.29 21.68 -1.40
CA LEU A 251 -8.22 22.61 -1.78
C LEU A 251 -8.42 24.02 -1.20
N TRP A 252 -9.68 24.45 -1.04
CA TRP A 252 -10.04 25.74 -0.46
C TRP A 252 -10.09 25.74 1.08
N CYS A 253 -10.06 24.57 1.73
CA CYS A 253 -10.13 24.48 3.18
C CYS A 253 -8.82 24.95 3.83
N GLU A 254 -8.89 25.92 4.74
CA GLU A 254 -7.72 26.47 5.45
C GLU A 254 -7.13 25.50 6.47
N ARG A 255 -7.92 24.52 6.93
CA ARG A 255 -7.51 23.54 7.95
C ARG A 255 -6.73 22.35 7.37
N VAL A 256 -6.68 22.22 6.05
CA VAL A 256 -6.02 21.10 5.36
C VAL A 256 -4.57 21.48 5.07
N SER A 257 -3.64 20.57 5.39
CA SER A 257 -2.21 20.78 5.19
C SER A 257 -1.84 20.87 3.70
N PHE A 258 -0.61 21.32 3.43
CA PHE A 258 -0.07 21.32 2.08
C PHE A 258 0.01 19.91 1.49
N THR A 259 0.41 18.90 2.28
CA THR A 259 0.52 17.50 1.85
C THR A 259 -0.84 16.98 1.37
N ALA A 260 -1.89 17.12 2.19
CA ALA A 260 -3.24 16.70 1.81
C ALA A 260 -3.75 17.42 0.55
N LYS A 261 -3.44 18.71 0.41
CA LYS A 261 -3.79 19.47 -0.81
C LYS A 261 -3.03 18.98 -2.03
N SER A 262 -1.74 18.69 -1.91
CA SER A 262 -0.91 18.17 -3.00
C SER A 262 -1.45 16.82 -3.51
N HIS A 263 -1.74 15.88 -2.61
CA HIS A 263 -2.35 14.60 -2.99
C HIS A 263 -3.75 14.76 -3.59
N SER A 264 -4.56 15.67 -3.04
CA SER A 264 -5.87 16.00 -3.61
C SER A 264 -5.75 16.56 -5.02
N GLU A 265 -4.77 17.42 -5.27
CA GLU A 265 -4.51 18.04 -6.57
C GLU A 265 -4.10 17.02 -7.63
N LEU A 266 -3.18 16.12 -7.29
CA LEU A 266 -2.76 15.03 -8.18
C LEU A 266 -3.93 14.12 -8.55
N LEU A 267 -4.75 13.73 -7.56
CA LEU A 267 -5.96 12.96 -7.81
C LEU A 267 -6.97 13.74 -8.67
N LEU A 268 -7.14 15.04 -8.42
CA LEU A 268 -8.03 15.89 -9.21
C LEU A 268 -7.62 15.92 -10.69
N ARG A 269 -6.32 16.02 -10.98
CA ARG A 269 -5.78 15.94 -12.35
C ARG A 269 -6.12 14.62 -13.00
N ASN A 270 -5.89 13.50 -12.29
CA ASN A 270 -6.22 12.16 -12.79
C ASN A 270 -7.71 12.07 -13.15
N LEU A 271 -8.61 12.36 -12.19
CA LEU A 271 -10.05 12.26 -12.39
C LEU A 271 -10.58 13.14 -13.53
N ARG A 272 -10.05 14.36 -13.68
CA ARG A 272 -10.45 15.31 -14.74
C ARG A 272 -9.89 14.96 -16.13
N SER A 273 -8.74 14.30 -16.20
CA SER A 273 -8.14 13.85 -17.46
C SER A 273 -8.80 12.61 -18.07
N GLY A 274 -9.82 12.07 -17.39
CA GLY A 274 -10.32 10.73 -17.56
C GLY A 274 -9.71 9.84 -16.48
N PRO A 275 -10.52 9.22 -15.59
CA PRO A 275 -9.98 8.42 -14.49
C PRO A 275 -9.07 7.32 -15.05
N ASN A 276 -7.81 7.33 -14.63
CA ASN A 276 -6.78 6.39 -15.07
C ASN A 276 -6.27 5.59 -13.88
N ASP A 277 -6.04 4.29 -14.07
CA ASP A 277 -5.36 3.44 -13.09
C ASP A 277 -3.85 3.68 -13.18
N GLU A 278 -3.33 4.54 -12.32
CA GLU A 278 -1.89 4.87 -12.32
C GLU A 278 -1.04 3.68 -11.87
N THR A 279 0.09 3.48 -12.55
CA THR A 279 1.07 2.46 -12.16
C THR A 279 1.78 2.83 -10.86
N SER A 280 2.40 1.85 -10.20
CA SER A 280 3.24 2.11 -9.02
C SER A 280 4.36 3.13 -9.33
N GLU A 281 4.95 3.09 -10.53
CA GLU A 281 5.90 4.12 -10.95
C GLU A 281 5.27 5.52 -10.96
N GLN A 282 4.10 5.71 -11.56
CA GLN A 282 3.42 7.01 -11.64
C GLN A 282 2.98 7.54 -10.26
N ILE A 283 2.52 6.64 -9.38
CA ILE A 283 2.11 6.99 -8.02
C ILE A 283 3.29 7.52 -7.21
N PHE A 284 4.45 6.88 -7.33
CA PHE A 284 5.63 7.14 -6.49
C PHE A 284 6.76 7.92 -7.18
N GLN A 285 6.58 8.35 -8.45
CA GLN A 285 7.56 9.11 -9.24
C GLN A 285 7.93 10.44 -8.58
N LEU A 286 6.94 11.07 -7.94
CA LEU A 286 7.13 12.27 -7.16
C LEU A 286 7.42 11.78 -5.74
N LYS A 287 8.56 12.15 -5.15
CA LYS A 287 8.92 11.82 -3.75
C LYS A 287 7.92 12.40 -2.71
N ASP A 288 6.78 12.89 -3.18
CA ASP A 288 5.71 13.54 -2.45
C ASP A 288 4.96 12.59 -1.51
N TRP A 289 5.09 11.27 -1.68
CA TRP A 289 4.52 10.25 -0.80
C TRP A 289 5.20 10.16 0.59
N LEU A 290 6.27 10.92 0.83
CA LEU A 290 7.05 10.94 2.07
C LEU A 290 6.87 12.22 2.92
N PHE A 291 6.06 13.18 2.48
CA PHE A 291 5.79 14.40 3.26
C PHE A 291 4.63 14.19 4.23
#